data_AF-A0A8J2WJN2-F1
#
_entry.id   AF-A0A8J2WJN2-F1
#
_cell.length_a   1.000
_cell.length_b   1.000
_cell.length_c   1.000
_cell.angle_alpha   90.00
_cell.angle_beta   90.00
_cell.angle_gamma   90.00
#
_symmetry.space_group_name_H-M   'P 1'
#
loop_
_entity.id
_entity.type
_entity.pdbx_description
1 polymer ?
#
loop_
_entity_poly.entity_id
_entity_poly.type
_entity_poly.pdbx_seq_one_letter_code
_entity_poly.pdbx_strand_id
1 'polypeptide(L)'
;MEVLFKPTKASEVPIRHDYDQAVSYFVGAAAAGDDIGIKEDKGFAINPWTAVRFENSKTILNADSATAMGEYYFTTLEGTVAKVEYTFQYKRGADGNLKIVVHHSSLPYSP
;
A
#
# COMPACT_ATOMS: atom_id res chain seq x y z
N MET A 1 -2.69 0.99 16.59
CA MET A 1 -1.27 0.81 16.19
C MET A 1 -0.93 1.94 15.26
N GLU A 2 0.26 2.51 15.38
CA GLU A 2 0.73 3.53 14.45
C GLU A 2 0.91 2.93 13.05
N VAL A 3 0.76 3.76 12.03
CA VAL A 3 0.89 3.39 10.61
C VAL A 3 1.90 4.33 9.95
N LEU A 4 2.81 3.77 9.17
CA LEU A 4 3.67 4.51 8.25
C LEU A 4 3.38 4.04 6.84
N PHE A 5 2.66 4.86 6.09
CA PHE A 5 2.22 4.47 4.76
C PHE A 5 2.69 5.48 3.71
N LYS A 6 3.53 5.02 2.79
CA LYS A 6 3.93 5.73 1.58
C LYS A 6 3.30 5.02 0.37
N PRO A 7 2.22 5.54 -0.21
CA PRO A 7 1.63 5.02 -1.44
C PRO A 7 2.53 5.21 -2.67
N THR A 8 2.24 4.46 -3.74
CA THR A 8 2.98 4.50 -5.01
C THR A 8 2.81 5.81 -5.77
N LYS A 9 1.60 6.38 -5.75
CA LYS A 9 1.15 7.45 -6.66
C LYS A 9 0.53 8.63 -5.89
N ALA A 10 1.22 9.13 -4.88
CA ALA A 10 0.88 10.38 -4.19
C ALA A 10 2.05 11.35 -4.25
N SER A 11 1.75 12.63 -4.49
CA SER A 11 2.76 13.69 -4.62
C SER A 11 2.54 14.83 -3.63
N GLU A 12 1.29 15.15 -3.29
CA GLU A 12 0.97 16.27 -2.40
C GLU A 12 1.16 15.88 -0.94
N VAL A 13 0.65 14.71 -0.54
CA VAL A 13 0.79 14.18 0.82
C VAL A 13 1.45 12.77 0.74
N PRO A 14 2.76 12.69 0.50
CA PRO A 14 3.42 11.43 0.12
C PRO A 14 3.59 10.41 1.24
N ILE A 15 3.47 10.84 2.51
CA ILE A 15 3.55 9.98 3.70
C ILE A 15 2.28 10.16 4.52
N ARG A 16 1.66 9.05 4.90
CA ARG A 16 0.46 8.96 5.72
C ARG A 16 0.80 8.32 7.07
N HIS A 17 0.18 8.82 8.12
CA HIS A 17 0.55 8.51 9.51
C HIS A 17 -0.52 7.73 10.27
N ASP A 18 -1.69 7.49 9.65
CA ASP A 18 -2.80 6.80 10.26
C ASP A 18 -3.57 5.93 9.26
N TYR A 19 -4.56 5.21 9.80
CA TYR A 19 -5.41 4.29 9.06
C TYR A 19 -6.31 5.02 8.04
N ASP A 20 -6.87 6.15 8.43
CA ASP A 20 -7.87 6.88 7.65
C ASP A 20 -7.26 7.48 6.37
N GLN A 21 -6.07 8.07 6.50
CA GLN A 21 -5.28 8.56 5.37
C GLN A 21 -4.83 7.43 4.43
N ALA A 22 -4.62 6.22 4.96
CA ALA A 22 -4.32 5.04 4.15
C ALA A 22 -5.58 4.53 3.42
N VAL A 23 -6.74 4.52 4.08
CA VAL A 23 -8.03 4.17 3.48
C VAL A 23 -8.33 5.08 2.29
N SER A 24 -8.19 6.40 2.45
CA SER A 24 -8.40 7.37 1.37
C SER A 24 -7.64 6.99 0.10
N TYR A 25 -6.38 6.56 0.21
CA TYR A 25 -5.59 6.17 -0.97
C TYR A 25 -6.18 4.96 -1.71
N PHE A 26 -6.68 3.96 -0.98
CA PHE A 26 -7.20 2.74 -1.59
C PHE A 26 -8.57 2.93 -2.22
N VAL A 27 -9.49 3.63 -1.54
CA VAL A 27 -10.88 3.78 -2.01
C VAL A 27 -11.13 5.07 -2.78
N GLY A 28 -10.24 6.05 -2.66
CA GLY A 28 -10.35 7.37 -3.25
C GLY A 28 -11.09 8.35 -2.34
N ALA A 29 -10.76 9.64 -2.44
CA ALA A 29 -11.31 10.68 -1.57
C ALA A 29 -12.84 10.72 -1.58
N ALA A 30 -13.43 10.60 -2.76
CA ALA A 30 -14.89 10.63 -2.93
C ALA A 30 -15.61 9.48 -2.19
N ALA A 31 -14.99 8.30 -2.11
CA ALA A 31 -15.55 7.16 -1.39
C ALA A 31 -15.19 7.18 0.11
N ALA A 32 -14.07 7.78 0.47
CA ALA A 32 -13.62 7.93 1.85
C ALA A 32 -14.44 8.99 2.62
N GLY A 33 -15.04 9.95 1.92
CA GLY A 33 -15.86 11.02 2.50
C GLY A 33 -15.04 12.22 2.95
N ASP A 34 -15.74 13.30 3.34
CA ASP A 34 -15.11 14.60 3.62
C ASP A 34 -14.23 14.61 4.87
N ASP A 35 -14.47 13.69 5.81
CA ASP A 35 -13.75 13.64 7.09
C ASP A 35 -12.31 13.13 6.93
N ILE A 36 -12.09 12.19 6.00
CA ILE A 36 -10.80 11.49 5.86
C ILE A 36 -10.24 11.49 4.44
N GLY A 37 -11.01 11.97 3.46
CA GLY A 37 -10.63 11.99 2.06
C GLY A 37 -9.51 12.99 1.76
N ILE A 38 -8.43 12.52 1.14
CA ILE A 38 -7.32 13.34 0.67
C ILE A 38 -7.50 13.61 -0.82
N LYS A 39 -7.65 14.88 -1.20
CA LYS A 39 -8.10 15.31 -2.54
C LYS A 39 -7.37 14.68 -3.74
N GLU A 40 -6.08 14.37 -3.62
CA GLU A 40 -5.30 13.75 -4.70
C GLU A 40 -5.69 12.27 -4.95
N ASP A 41 -6.34 11.62 -3.98
CA ASP A 41 -6.62 10.19 -4.02
C ASP A 41 -7.77 9.83 -4.94
N LYS A 42 -7.44 9.06 -5.97
CA LYS A 42 -8.40 8.54 -6.96
C LYS A 42 -8.81 7.09 -6.73
N GLY A 43 -8.28 6.47 -5.66
CA GLY A 43 -8.57 5.09 -5.28
C GLY A 43 -7.72 4.08 -6.04
N PHE A 44 -6.72 3.54 -5.36
CA PHE A 44 -5.85 2.50 -5.93
C PHE A 44 -6.57 1.15 -6.11
N ALA A 45 -7.38 0.75 -5.12
CA ALA A 45 -8.03 -0.55 -5.07
C ALA A 45 -9.25 -0.63 -6.01
N ILE A 46 -9.84 0.51 -6.36
CA ILE A 46 -10.99 0.58 -7.29
C ILE A 46 -10.57 0.62 -8.76
N ASN A 47 -9.27 0.72 -9.06
CA ASN A 47 -8.78 0.52 -10.42
C ASN A 47 -9.15 -0.91 -10.87
N PRO A 48 -9.53 -1.12 -12.14
CA PRO A 48 -10.05 -2.38 -12.62
C PRO A 48 -8.92 -3.39 -12.91
N TRP A 49 -8.18 -3.75 -11.85
CA TRP A 49 -7.13 -4.75 -11.92
C TRP A 49 -7.73 -6.13 -12.21
N THR A 50 -7.20 -6.83 -13.21
CA THR A 50 -7.64 -8.19 -13.59
C THR A 50 -6.83 -9.27 -12.88
N ALA A 51 -5.60 -8.95 -12.48
CA ALA A 51 -4.74 -9.84 -11.72
C ALA A 51 -3.79 -9.04 -10.82
N VAL A 52 -3.47 -9.63 -9.67
CA VAL A 52 -2.43 -9.14 -8.75
C VAL A 52 -1.51 -10.31 -8.43
N ARG A 53 -0.20 -10.08 -8.51
CA ARG A 53 0.82 -11.10 -8.26
C ARG A 53 1.94 -10.52 -7.43
N PHE A 54 2.39 -11.26 -6.42
CA PHE A 54 3.51 -10.89 -5.56
C PHE A 54 4.72 -11.77 -5.87
N GLU A 55 5.89 -11.14 -5.93
CA GLU A 55 7.20 -11.76 -5.93
C GLU A 55 7.95 -11.30 -4.68
N ASN A 56 7.83 -12.07 -3.60
CA ASN A 56 8.51 -11.77 -2.35
C ASN A 56 10.01 -12.08 -2.48
N SER A 57 10.85 -11.06 -2.34
CA SER A 57 12.31 -11.22 -2.40
C SER A 57 12.85 -11.82 -1.10
N LYS A 58 12.46 -11.24 0.05
CA LYS A 58 12.87 -11.75 1.36
C LYS A 58 11.92 -11.32 2.46
N THR A 59 11.90 -12.09 3.54
CA THR A 59 11.25 -11.75 4.80
C THR A 59 12.25 -11.85 5.95
N ILE A 60 12.24 -10.86 6.84
CA ILE A 60 13.00 -10.84 8.09
C ILE A 60 11.97 -10.97 9.22
N LEU A 61 12.19 -11.93 10.13
CA LEU A 61 11.37 -12.13 11.32
C LEU A 61 12.11 -11.58 12.54
N ASN A 62 11.46 -10.71 13.30
CA ASN A 62 12.03 -10.07 14.50
C ASN A 62 11.01 -10.12 15.64
N ALA A 63 11.09 -11.16 16.48
CA ALA A 63 10.22 -11.36 17.65
C ALA A 63 8.71 -11.14 17.36
N ASP A 64 8.20 -9.94 17.61
CA ASP A 64 6.80 -9.54 17.44
C ASP A 64 6.47 -8.90 16.07
N SER A 65 7.44 -8.81 15.18
CA SER A 65 7.30 -8.19 13.85
C SER A 65 7.89 -9.05 12.72
N ALA A 66 7.42 -8.80 11.50
CA ALA A 66 7.98 -9.36 10.28
C ALA A 66 8.08 -8.27 9.21
N THR A 67 9.22 -8.14 8.55
CA THR A 67 9.39 -7.21 7.43
C THR A 67 9.56 -8.00 6.14
N ALA A 68 8.73 -7.74 5.14
CA ALA A 68 8.78 -8.34 3.82
C ALA A 68 9.07 -7.28 2.76
N MET A 69 9.94 -7.60 1.81
CA MET A 69 10.27 -6.73 0.69
C MET A 69 10.25 -7.53 -0.60
N GLY A 70 9.78 -6.93 -1.68
CA GLY A 70 9.68 -7.59 -2.96
C GLY A 70 9.03 -6.70 -4.00
N GLU A 71 8.55 -7.36 -5.05
CA GLU A 71 7.90 -6.73 -6.18
C GLU A 71 6.47 -7.26 -6.29
N TYR A 72 5.57 -6.44 -6.80
CA TYR A 72 4.20 -6.80 -7.05
C TYR A 72 3.72 -6.17 -8.34
N TYR A 73 2.84 -6.92 -8.99
CA TYR A 73 2.46 -6.71 -10.38
C TYR A 73 0.95 -6.61 -10.45
N PHE A 74 0.47 -5.57 -11.12
CA PHE A 74 -0.95 -5.28 -11.28
C PHE A 74 -1.28 -5.28 -12.77
N THR A 75 -2.18 -6.16 -13.19
CA THR A 75 -2.60 -6.27 -14.61
C THR A 75 -3.86 -5.45 -14.83
N THR A 76 -3.88 -4.58 -15.84
CA THR A 76 -5.05 -3.77 -16.23
C THR A 76 -6.07 -4.59 -17.04
N LEU A 77 -7.22 -4.00 -17.38
CA LEU A 77 -8.20 -4.60 -18.30
C LEU A 77 -7.61 -4.87 -19.69
N GLU A 78 -6.67 -4.04 -20.13
CA GLU A 78 -5.99 -4.14 -21.42
C GLU A 78 -4.84 -5.15 -21.41
N GLY A 79 -4.60 -5.85 -20.28
CA GLY A 79 -3.51 -6.81 -20.12
C GLY A 79 -2.14 -6.18 -19.88
N THR A 80 -2.05 -4.85 -19.71
CA THR A 80 -0.79 -4.18 -19.38
C THR A 80 -0.43 -4.45 -17.92
N VAL A 81 0.85 -4.72 -17.64
CA VAL A 81 1.34 -5.03 -16.29
C VAL A 81 2.11 -3.85 -15.72
N ALA A 82 1.61 -3.29 -14.62
CA ALA A 82 2.33 -2.32 -13.81
C ALA A 82 3.17 -3.04 -12.76
N LYS A 83 4.50 -2.90 -12.84
CA LYS A 83 5.46 -3.35 -11.82
C LYS A 83 5.66 -2.28 -10.77
N VAL A 84 5.62 -2.67 -9.51
CA VAL A 84 5.83 -1.80 -8.35
C VAL A 84 6.72 -2.55 -7.35
N GLU A 85 7.45 -1.82 -6.51
CA GLU A 85 8.28 -2.34 -5.42
C GLU A 85 7.57 -2.09 -4.10
N TYR A 86 7.60 -3.07 -3.18
CA TYR A 86 6.97 -2.94 -1.87
C TYR A 86 7.93 -3.25 -0.73
N THR A 87 7.72 -2.56 0.39
CA THR A 87 8.15 -2.98 1.72
C THR A 87 6.95 -2.97 2.65
N PHE A 88 6.68 -4.11 3.30
CA PHE A 88 5.71 -4.23 4.36
C PHE A 88 6.39 -4.56 5.68
N GLN A 89 5.97 -3.91 6.76
CA GLN A 89 6.19 -4.42 8.10
C GLN A 89 4.86 -4.83 8.71
N TYR A 90 4.83 -6.03 9.26
CA TYR A 90 3.73 -6.61 9.98
C TYR A 90 3.99 -6.58 11.48
N LYS A 91 2.95 -6.30 12.25
CA LYS A 91 2.94 -6.48 13.70
C LYS A 91 1.71 -7.28 14.09
N ARG A 92 1.83 -8.12 15.13
CA ARG A 92 0.68 -8.82 15.70
C ARG A 92 -0.16 -7.83 16.51
N GLY A 93 -1.43 -7.68 16.13
CA GLY A 93 -2.42 -6.91 16.87
C GLY A 93 -2.84 -7.60 18.17
N ALA A 94 -3.54 -6.86 19.03
CA ALA A 94 -4.10 -7.39 20.28
C ALA A 94 -5.13 -8.51 20.05
N ASP A 95 -5.75 -8.54 18.86
CA ASP A 95 -6.64 -9.59 18.38
C ASP A 95 -5.91 -10.85 17.90
N GLY A 96 -4.57 -10.87 17.98
CA GLY A 96 -3.72 -11.96 17.51
C GLY A 96 -3.46 -11.96 16.00
N ASN A 97 -4.12 -11.09 15.23
CA ASN A 97 -3.99 -11.01 13.78
C ASN A 97 -2.77 -10.18 13.37
N LEU A 98 -2.12 -10.54 12.28
CA LEU A 98 -1.08 -9.69 11.69
C LEU A 98 -1.72 -8.49 11.01
N LYS A 99 -1.21 -7.29 11.27
CA LYS A 99 -1.59 -6.05 10.59
C LYS A 99 -0.35 -5.41 9.98
N ILE A 100 -0.52 -4.72 8.85
CA ILE A 100 0.53 -3.93 8.23
C ILE A 100 0.66 -2.61 9.01
N VAL A 101 1.84 -2.34 9.55
CA VAL A 101 2.19 -1.10 10.27
C VAL A 101 3.15 -0.21 9.49
N VAL A 102 3.89 -0.79 8.53
CA VAL A 102 4.64 -0.03 7.52
C VAL A 102 4.26 -0.54 6.14
N HIS A 103 3.94 0.36 5.23
CA HIS A 103 3.80 0.08 3.80
C HIS A 103 4.54 1.17 3.03
N HIS A 104 5.65 0.80 2.39
CA HIS A 104 6.33 1.63 1.41
C HIS A 104 6.10 1.04 0.03
N SER A 105 5.64 1.86 -0.90
CA SER A 105 5.47 1.47 -2.30
C SER A 105 6.06 2.51 -3.25
N SER A 106 6.76 2.03 -4.29
CA SER A 106 7.38 2.88 -5.31
C SER A 106 7.35 2.24 -6.68
N LEU A 107 7.28 3.07 -7.72
CA LEU A 107 7.62 2.62 -9.06
C LEU A 107 9.13 2.33 -9.14
N PRO A 108 9.56 1.33 -9.91
CA PRO A 108 10.98 1.10 -10.17
C PRO A 108 11.64 2.37 -10.71
N TYR A 109 12.89 2.59 -10.32
CA TYR A 109 13.67 3.72 -10.80
C TYR A 109 13.83 3.69 -12.33
N SER A 110 13.55 4.83 -12.98
CA SER A 110 13.84 5.08 -14.39
C SER A 110 14.78 6.28 -14.48
N PRO A 111 16.05 6.09 -14.86
CA PRO A 111 17.02 7.18 -15.00
C PRO A 111 16.69 8.16 -16.13
#